data_AF-A0A6M3LRC6-F1
#
_entry.id   AF-A0A6M3LRC6-F1
#
_cell.length_a   1.000
_cell.length_b   1.000
_cell.length_c   1.000
_cell.angle_alpha   90.00
_cell.angle_beta   90.00
_cell.angle_gamma   90.00
#
_symmetry.space_group_name_H-M   'P 1'
#
loop_
_entity.id
_entity.type
_entity.pdbx_description
1 polymer ?
#
loop_
_entity_poly.entity_id
_entity_poly.type
_entity_poly.pdbx_seq_one_letter_code
_entity_poly.pdbx_strand_id
1 'polypeptide(L)' 'MRTYLDVQPVSTNPDEGLPLSRYDITGFTPEEEEAEIKDIAILMEKQKYMVSRHLCGHEERKPCTMQIIKEVK' A
#
# COMPACT_ATOMS: atom_id res chain seq x y z
N MET A 1 13.45 -6.41 8.34
CA MET A 1 12.02 -6.41 8.05
C MET A 1 11.80 -5.53 6.83
N ARG A 2 11.10 -6.00 5.81
CA ARG A 2 10.82 -5.17 4.62
C ARG A 2 9.50 -4.45 4.80
N THR A 3 9.43 -3.22 4.29
CA THR A 3 8.23 -2.39 4.38
C THR A 3 7.73 -2.10 2.98
N TYR A 4 6.44 -2.33 2.76
CA TYR A 4 5.79 -2.12 1.47
C TYR A 4 4.60 -1.18 1.62
N LEU A 5 4.31 -0.41 0.58
CA LEU A 5 3.00 0.19 0.35
C LEU A 5 2.24 -0.68 -0.66
N ASP A 6 1.16 -1.29 -0.20
CA ASP A 6 0.23 -2.06 -1.00
C ASP A 6 -0.94 -1.15 -1.40
N VAL A 7 -1.09 -0.91 -2.70
CA VAL A 7 -2.15 -0.08 -3.29
C VAL A 7 -3.14 -1.00 -4.00
N GLN A 8 -4.39 -0.94 -3.57
CA GLN A 8 -5.49 -1.71 -4.13
C GLN A 8 -6.63 -0.78 -4.52
N PRO A 9 -7.20 -0.92 -5.72
CA PRO A 9 -8.44 -0.22 -6.03
C PRO A 9 -9.58 -0.78 -5.15
N VAL A 10 -10.45 0.11 -4.69
CA VAL A 10 -11.64 -0.24 -3.91
C VAL A 10 -12.77 -0.51 -4.89
N SER A 11 -12.96 -1.78 -5.27
CA SER A 11 -14.16 -2.19 -6.00
C SER A 11 -15.24 -2.64 -5.04
N THR A 12 -16.49 -2.44 -5.45
CA THR A 12 -17.67 -2.99 -4.79
C THR A 12 -17.82 -4.49 -5.02
N ASN A 13 -17.00 -5.09 -5.89
CA ASN A 13 -17.08 -6.51 -6.24
C ASN A 13 -15.88 -7.28 -5.67
N PRO A 14 -16.07 -8.10 -4.61
CA PRO A 14 -14.97 -8.80 -3.93
C PRO A 14 -14.30 -9.89 -4.78
N ASP A 15 -14.94 -10.34 -5.87
CA ASP A 15 -14.40 -11.33 -6.82
C ASP A 15 -13.59 -10.70 -7.95
N GLU A 16 -13.60 -9.38 -8.11
CA GLU A 16 -12.64 -8.71 -8.99
C GLU A 16 -11.28 -8.74 -8.29
N GLY A 17 -10.48 -9.76 -8.62
CA GLY A 17 -9.06 -9.81 -8.28
C GLY A 17 -8.32 -8.66 -8.97
N LEU A 18 -8.45 -7.46 -8.40
CA LEU A 18 -7.91 -6.25 -8.96
C LEU A 18 -6.39 -6.23 -8.79
N PRO A 19 -5.67 -5.57 -9.71
CA PRO A 19 -4.23 -5.53 -9.66
C PRO A 19 -3.75 -4.83 -8.38
N LEU A 20 -3.17 -5.60 -7.47
CA LEU A 20 -2.40 -5.10 -6.34
C LEU A 20 -1.10 -4.49 -6.88
N SER A 21 -0.91 -3.19 -6.67
CA SER A 21 0.39 -2.54 -6.90
C SER A 21 1.16 -2.50 -5.60
N ARG A 22 2.38 -3.05 -5.59
CA ARG A 22 3.24 -3.09 -4.41
C ARG A 22 4.49 -2.25 -4.64
N TYR A 23 4.74 -1.32 -3.72
CA TYR A 23 5.92 -0.44 -3.73
C TYR A 23 6.81 -0.79 -2.53
N ASP A 24 8.08 -1.08 -2.76
CA ASP A 24 9.05 -1.31 -1.69
C ASP A 24 9.53 0.04 -1.16
N ILE A 25 9.24 0.31 0.11
CA ILE A 25 9.62 1.54 0.81
C ILE A 25 10.60 1.23 1.95
N THR A 26 11.36 0.13 1.83
CA THR A 26 12.28 -0.30 2.87
C THR A 26 13.39 0.75 3.02
N GLY A 27 13.47 1.36 4.22
CA GLY A 27 14.46 2.40 4.51
C GLY A 27 14.03 3.82 4.13
N PHE A 28 12.80 4.01 3.63
CA PHE A 28 12.26 5.35 3.40
C PHE A 28 12.10 6.10 4.71
N THR A 29 12.39 7.39 4.69
CA THR A 29 12.01 8.33 5.74
C THR A 29 10.50 8.58 5.72
N PRO A 30 9.92 9.12 6.81
CA PRO A 30 8.51 9.51 6.83
C PRO A 30 8.14 10.48 5.69
N GLU A 31 9.06 11.38 5.34
CA GLU A 31 8.85 12.37 4.26
C GLU A 31 8.83 11.73 2.88
N GLU A 32 9.71 10.75 2.63
CA GLU A 32 9.73 9.98 1.37
C GLU A 32 8.50 9.08 1.24
N GLU A 33 8.07 8.45 2.33
CA GLU A 33 6.83 7.68 2.36
C GLU A 33 5.62 8.57 2.04
N GLU A 34 5.53 9.75 2.65
CA GLU A 34 4.46 10.70 2.35
C GLU A 34 4.48 11.21 0.90
N ALA A 35 5.67 11.40 0.33
CA ALA A 35 5.83 11.77 -1.08
C ALA A 35 5.29 10.65 -1.99
N GLU A 36 5.68 9.40 -1.74
CA GLU A 36 5.21 8.26 -2.52
C GLU A 36 3.68 8.08 -2.42
N ILE A 37 3.10 8.26 -1.24
CA ILE A 37 1.64 8.23 -1.06
C ILE A 37 0.95 9.36 -1.86
N LYS A 38 1.58 10.53 -1.99
CA LYS A 38 1.05 11.64 -2.81
C LYS A 38 1.14 11.31 -4.30
N ASP A 39 2.26 10.77 -4.77
CA ASP A 39 2.41 10.32 -6.17
C ASP A 39 1.37 9.25 -6.52
N ILE A 40 1.18 8.26 -5.66
CA ILE A 40 0.12 7.25 -5.79
C ILE A 40 -1.26 7.92 -5.87
N ALA A 41 -1.52 8.94 -5.05
CA ALA A 41 -2.78 9.65 -5.06
C ALA A 41 -3.05 10.40 -6.36
N ILE A 42 -2.01 10.95 -7.00
CA ILE A 42 -2.10 11.61 -8.30
C ILE A 42 -2.37 10.57 -9.40
N LEU A 43 -1.65 9.44 -9.38
CA LEU A 43 -1.85 8.35 -10.35
C LEU A 43 -3.26 7.75 -10.28
N MET A 44 -3.83 7.71 -9.07
CA MET A 44 -5.14 7.13 -8.79
C MET A 44 -6.27 8.16 -8.67
N GLU A 45 -6.07 9.43 -9.05
CA GLU A 45 -7.00 10.56 -8.80
C GLU A 45 -8.46 10.25 -9.20
N LYS A 46 -8.66 9.49 -10.27
CA LYS A 46 -10.00 9.17 -10.82
C LYS A 46 -10.60 7.86 -10.31
N GLN A 47 -9.92 7.17 -9.40
CA GLN A 47 -10.30 5.84 -8.92
C GLN A 47 -10.44 5.82 -7.40
N LYS A 48 -11.28 4.92 -6.89
CA LYS A 48 -11.34 4.61 -5.47
C LYS A 48 -10.21 3.65 -5.15
N TYR A 49 -9.44 3.92 -4.10
CA TYR A 49 -8.27 3.11 -3.76
C TYR A 49 -7.99 3.10 -2.28
N MET A 50 -7.26 2.08 -1.85
CA MET A 50 -6.78 1.87 -0.50
C MET A 50 -5.27 1.70 -0.56
N VAL A 51 -4.56 2.37 0.34
CA VAL A 51 -3.12 2.23 0.54
C VAL A 51 -2.90 1.65 1.93
N SER A 52 -2.20 0.51 1.98
CA SER A 52 -1.87 -0.21 3.20
C SER A 52 -0.36 -0.33 3.36
N ARG A 53 0.15 -0.05 4.56
CA ARG A 53 1.53 -0.38 4.93
C ARG A 53 1.60 -1.85 5.27
N HIS A 54 2.48 -2.58 4.62
CA HIS A 54 2.73 -3.99 4.90
C HIS A 54 4.16 -4.18 5.38
N LEU A 55 4.29 -4.62 6.62
CA LEU A 55 5.56 -5.02 7.23
C LEU A 55 5.75 -6.52 7.05
N CYS A 56 6.62 -6.89 6.12
CA CYS A 56 6.92 -8.29 5.82
C CYS A 56 7.98 -8.83 6.79
N GLY A 57 7.55 -9.72 7.68
CA GLY A 57 8.39 -10.39 8.68
C GLY A 57 8.94 -11.75 8.24
N HIS A 58 8.59 -12.26 7.04
CA HIS A 58 8.90 -13.63 6.62
C HIS A 58 10.40 -13.97 6.64
N GLU A 59 11.26 -13.04 6.19
CA GLU A 59 12.73 -13.24 6.18
C GLU A 59 13.30 -13.44 7.59
N GLU A 60 12.62 -12.90 8.62
CA GLU A 60 13.00 -13.01 10.03
C GLU A 60 12.17 -14.06 10.81
N ARG A 61 11.33 -14.87 10.13
CA ARG A 61 10.36 -15.79 10.74
C ARG A 61 9.36 -15.11 11.70
N LYS A 62 9.07 -13.84 11.47
CA LYS A 62 8.05 -13.07 12.20
C LYS A 62 6.76 -12.99 11.38
N PRO A 63 5.59 -12.86 12.02
CA PRO A 63 4.34 -12.63 11.30
C PRO A 63 4.41 -11.32 10.51
N CYS A 64 3.76 -11.29 9.35
CA CYS A 64 3.55 -10.05 8.62
C CYS A 64 2.42 -9.24 9.25
N THR A 65 2.56 -7.92 9.24
CA THR A 65 1.49 -7.03 9.69
C THR A 65 1.10 -6.07 8.58
N MET A 66 -0.17 -5.71 8.53
CA MET A 66 -0.72 -4.81 7.54
C MET A 66 -1.55 -3.73 8.26
N GLN A 67 -1.39 -2.48 7.85
CA GLN A 67 -2.08 -1.34 8.42
C GLN A 67 -2.57 -0.44 7.28
N ILE A 68 -3.88 -0.15 7.24
CA ILE A 68 -4.44 0.80 6.27
C ILE A 68 -3.95 2.21 6.65
N ILE A 69 -3.29 2.88 5.72
CA ILE A 69 -2.82 4.26 5.89
C ILE A 69 -3.82 5.24 5.30
N LYS A 70 -4.40 4.91 4.15
CA LYS A 70 -5.31 5.79 3.42
C LYS A 70 -6.36 4.97 2.68
N GLU A 71 -7.59 5.46 2.69
CA GLU A 71 -8.70 4.89 1.94
C GLU A 71 -9.48 6.04 1.27
N VAL A 72 -9.71 5.93 -0.03
CA VAL A 72 -10.46 6.88 -0.86
C VAL A 72 -11.66 6.13 -1.45
N LYS A 73 -12.87 6.57 -1.07
CA LYS A 73 -14.15 5.93 -1.39
C LYS A 73 -14.97 6.70 -2.42
#